data_AF-A0A7S1RX63-F1
#
_entry.id   AF-A0A7S1RX63-F1
#
_cell.length_a   1.000
_cell.length_b   1.000
_cell.length_c   1.000
_cell.angle_alpha   90.00
_cell.angle_beta   90.00
_cell.angle_gamma   90.00
#
_symmetry.space_group_name_H-M   'P 1'
#
loop_
_entity.id
_entity.type
_entity.pdbx_description
1 polymer ?
#
loop_
_entity_poly.entity_id
_entity_poly.type
_entity_poly.pdbx_seq_one_letter_code
_entity_poly.pdbx_strand_id
1 'polypeptide(L)'
;MGWRKHPLPAQLGDRLSHSPYCLMAAGRHLMILPELLLLAVLSSASARPSFLQSASARCSVILQDKFPASKGSYDFICDTCGWYHGDGSDKFPASAGSGGCHTYRFMKGTPPADCTSFAKCSACKDADLAGEEVWSYKLSKECQEQCTGETVACDR
;
A
#
# COMPACT_ATOMS: atom_id res chain seq x y z
N MET A 1 -40.68 35.88 -8.60
CA MET A 1 -39.55 35.12 -8.01
C MET A 1 -39.61 33.71 -8.57
N GLY A 2 -38.94 33.47 -9.71
CA GLY A 2 -39.05 32.23 -10.47
C GLY A 2 -37.79 31.39 -10.34
N TRP A 3 -37.92 30.18 -9.80
CA TRP A 3 -36.84 29.20 -9.70
C TRP A 3 -36.80 28.38 -11.00
N ARG A 4 -35.68 28.43 -11.74
CA ARG A 4 -35.46 27.60 -12.92
C ARG A 4 -34.91 26.25 -12.47
N LYS A 5 -35.57 25.16 -12.89
CA LYS A 5 -35.09 23.78 -12.76
C LYS A 5 -34.09 23.50 -13.89
N HIS A 6 -32.90 23.05 -13.54
CA HIS A 6 -31.92 22.52 -14.50
C HIS A 6 -32.14 21.00 -14.69
N PRO A 7 -32.13 20.47 -15.92
CA PRO A 7 -32.17 19.03 -16.17
C PRO A 7 -30.77 18.40 -16.05
N LEU A 8 -30.74 17.20 -15.47
CA LEU A 8 -29.56 16.33 -15.39
C LEU A 8 -29.33 15.58 -16.73
N PRO A 9 -28.08 15.39 -17.18
CA PRO A 9 -27.79 14.51 -18.29
C PRO A 9 -27.77 13.04 -17.85
N ALA A 10 -28.48 12.20 -18.61
CA ALA A 10 -28.33 10.75 -18.61
C ALA A 10 -27.20 10.36 -19.56
N GLN A 11 -26.31 9.44 -19.17
CA GLN A 11 -25.47 8.48 -19.95
C GLN A 11 -24.75 7.60 -18.90
N LEU A 12 -24.26 6.36 -19.08
CA LEU A 12 -23.85 5.52 -20.21
C LEU A 12 -23.74 4.09 -19.59
N GLY A 13 -24.33 3.03 -20.13
CA GLY A 13 -23.62 2.14 -21.06
C GLY A 13 -22.76 1.07 -20.37
N ASP A 14 -23.38 0.05 -19.76
CA ASP A 14 -22.71 -1.16 -19.28
C ASP A 14 -22.29 -2.06 -20.45
N ARG A 15 -20.98 -2.27 -20.63
CA ARG A 15 -20.42 -3.34 -21.46
C ARG A 15 -19.54 -4.26 -20.62
N LEU A 16 -20.06 -5.45 -20.42
CA LEU A 16 -19.40 -6.68 -19.99
C LEU A 16 -18.15 -6.96 -20.83
N SER A 17 -17.05 -7.33 -20.18
CA SER A 17 -16.07 -8.25 -20.77
C SER A 17 -15.47 -9.13 -19.69
N HIS A 18 -16.04 -10.34 -19.57
CA HIS A 18 -15.40 -11.48 -18.93
C HIS A 18 -14.09 -11.80 -19.64
N SER A 19 -13.06 -12.18 -18.90
CA SER A 19 -11.95 -12.95 -19.45
C SER A 19 -11.62 -14.14 -18.55
N PRO A 20 -11.52 -15.38 -19.09
CA PRO A 20 -11.47 -16.61 -18.30
C PRO A 20 -10.04 -17.19 -18.20
N TYR A 21 -9.82 -17.97 -17.14
CA TYR A 21 -8.88 -19.11 -17.03
C TYR A 21 -7.40 -18.88 -17.40
N CYS A 22 -6.51 -18.98 -16.40
CA CYS A 22 -5.18 -19.56 -16.61
C CYS A 22 -5.03 -20.84 -15.78
N LEU A 23 -4.77 -21.91 -16.52
CA LEU A 23 -4.77 -23.32 -16.20
C LEU A 23 -3.39 -23.75 -15.68
N MET A 24 -3.39 -24.57 -14.64
CA MET A 24 -2.47 -25.68 -14.28
C MET A 24 -0.99 -25.63 -14.73
N ALA A 25 -0.08 -25.86 -13.78
CA ALA A 25 1.03 -26.80 -13.98
C ALA A 25 1.53 -27.36 -12.64
N ALA A 26 1.02 -28.54 -12.29
CA ALA A 26 1.61 -29.40 -11.28
C ALA A 26 2.80 -30.16 -11.91
N GLY A 27 4.00 -29.99 -11.36
CA GLY A 27 5.19 -30.74 -11.73
C GLY A 27 5.73 -31.50 -10.53
N ARG A 28 5.30 -32.75 -10.38
CA ARG A 28 5.92 -33.73 -9.46
C ARG A 28 7.19 -34.25 -10.12
N HIS A 29 8.32 -34.31 -9.42
CA HIS A 29 9.33 -35.35 -9.67
C HIS A 29 9.97 -35.77 -8.34
N LEU A 30 9.47 -36.91 -7.87
CA LEU A 30 9.97 -37.70 -6.76
C LEU A 30 11.08 -38.60 -7.33
N MET A 31 12.32 -38.42 -6.90
CA MET A 31 13.39 -39.38 -7.17
C MET A 31 13.96 -39.85 -5.83
N ILE A 32 13.58 -41.09 -5.52
CA ILE A 32 14.05 -41.91 -4.41
C ILE A 32 15.37 -42.55 -4.86
N LEU A 33 16.42 -42.45 -4.05
CA LEU A 33 17.64 -43.26 -4.17
C LEU A 33 17.99 -43.82 -2.79
N PRO A 34 18.17 -45.15 -2.66
CA PRO A 34 18.46 -45.79 -1.39
C PRO A 34 19.96 -45.91 -1.11
N GLU A 35 20.26 -45.83 0.18
CA GLU A 35 21.39 -46.41 0.91
C GLU A 35 22.81 -46.29 0.37
N LEU A 36 23.64 -45.51 1.09
CA LEU A 36 24.98 -45.95 1.46
C LEU A 36 25.42 -45.38 2.83
N LEU A 37 25.44 -46.33 3.76
CA LEU A 37 26.11 -46.48 5.05
C LEU A 37 27.24 -45.52 5.48
N LEU A 38 27.09 -45.06 6.74
CA LEU A 38 28.07 -44.84 7.82
C LEU A 38 29.26 -43.87 7.65
N LEU A 39 29.23 -42.79 8.45
CA LEU A 39 30.30 -42.41 9.39
C LEU A 39 29.72 -41.44 10.44
N ALA A 40 29.38 -41.96 11.62
CA ALA A 40 28.91 -41.16 12.75
C ALA A 40 30.10 -40.46 13.43
N VAL A 41 30.38 -39.22 13.02
CA VAL A 41 31.27 -38.33 13.76
C VAL A 41 30.41 -37.64 14.82
N LEU A 42 30.67 -37.91 16.10
CA LEU A 42 30.13 -37.13 17.22
C LEU A 42 30.72 -35.71 17.17
N SER A 43 30.16 -34.89 16.28
CA SER A 43 30.34 -33.45 16.32
C SER A 43 29.36 -32.93 17.35
N SER A 44 29.89 -32.39 18.45
CA SER A 44 29.12 -31.64 19.45
C SER A 44 28.23 -30.63 18.73
N ALA A 45 26.95 -30.99 18.56
CA ALA A 45 25.93 -30.10 18.04
C ALA A 45 25.69 -29.03 19.10
N SER A 46 26.56 -28.03 19.13
CA SER A 46 26.18 -26.71 19.59
C SER A 46 25.05 -26.30 18.66
N ALA A 47 23.82 -26.62 19.09
CA ALA A 47 22.60 -26.09 18.54
C ALA A 47 22.67 -24.58 18.80
N ARG A 48 23.44 -23.88 17.98
CA ARG A 48 23.31 -22.44 17.81
C ARG A 48 21.91 -22.32 17.24
N PRO A 49 20.93 -21.79 18.01
CA PRO A 49 19.65 -21.47 17.41
C PRO A 49 20.00 -20.50 16.29
N SER A 50 19.85 -20.96 15.04
CA SER A 50 19.78 -20.08 13.90
C SER A 50 18.50 -19.26 14.11
N PHE A 51 18.61 -18.23 14.95
CA PHE A 51 17.78 -17.06 14.84
C PHE A 51 18.12 -16.47 13.47
N LEU A 52 17.56 -17.07 12.43
CA LEU A 52 17.18 -16.35 11.23
C LEU A 52 16.18 -15.33 11.74
N GLN A 53 16.72 -14.22 12.24
CA GLN A 53 15.99 -13.01 12.46
C GLN A 53 15.51 -12.66 11.06
N SER A 54 14.29 -13.12 10.76
CA SER A 54 13.56 -12.74 9.56
C SER A 54 13.55 -11.23 9.63
N ALA A 55 14.46 -10.60 8.89
CA ALA A 55 14.42 -9.18 8.66
C ALA A 55 13.11 -9.00 7.93
N SER A 56 12.04 -8.71 8.70
CA SER A 56 10.74 -8.35 8.19
C SER A 56 11.03 -7.27 7.17
N ALA A 57 10.93 -7.65 5.88
CA ALA A 57 11.19 -6.73 4.80
C ALA A 57 10.21 -5.58 5.01
N ARG A 58 10.74 -4.39 5.30
CA ARG A 58 9.90 -3.22 5.55
C ARG A 58 9.10 -2.99 4.28
N CYS A 59 7.78 -2.98 4.41
CA CYS A 59 6.94 -2.71 3.27
C CYS A 59 7.24 -1.31 2.71
N SER A 60 7.59 -1.22 1.43
CA SER A 60 7.85 0.05 0.75
C SER A 60 7.24 -0.01 -0.65
N VAL A 61 6.28 0.87 -0.92
CA VAL A 61 5.64 1.01 -2.23
C VAL A 61 5.81 2.44 -2.74
N ILE A 62 5.85 2.63 -4.06
CA ILE A 62 5.81 3.96 -4.66
C ILE A 62 4.35 4.37 -4.83
N LEU A 63 3.91 5.43 -4.14
CA LEU A 63 2.49 5.83 -4.13
C LEU A 63 1.99 6.29 -5.51
N GLN A 64 2.85 6.92 -6.30
CA GLN A 64 2.55 7.34 -7.68
C GLN A 64 2.09 6.15 -8.52
N ASP A 65 2.76 5.02 -8.38
CA ASP A 65 2.48 3.80 -9.15
C ASP A 65 1.17 3.13 -8.71
N LYS A 66 0.64 3.54 -7.55
CA LYS A 66 -0.65 3.06 -7.03
C LYS A 66 -1.82 3.92 -7.49
N PHE A 67 -1.60 5.18 -7.85
CA PHE A 67 -2.67 6.06 -8.30
C PHE A 67 -3.24 5.59 -9.65
N PRO A 68 -4.52 5.17 -9.72
CA PRO A 68 -5.09 4.66 -10.96
C PRO A 68 -5.34 5.80 -11.96
N ALA A 69 -4.90 5.61 -13.21
CA ALA A 69 -5.05 6.60 -14.27
C ALA A 69 -6.51 7.05 -14.50
N SER A 70 -7.50 6.19 -14.21
CA SER A 70 -8.93 6.51 -14.32
C SER A 70 -9.41 7.57 -13.32
N LYS A 71 -8.63 7.89 -12.29
CA LYS A 71 -8.93 8.95 -11.30
C LYS A 71 -8.38 10.32 -11.70
N GLY A 72 -7.74 10.43 -12.85
CA GLY A 72 -7.27 11.70 -13.40
C GLY A 72 -5.91 12.10 -12.86
N SER A 73 -5.85 13.16 -12.05
CA SER A 73 -4.62 13.66 -11.44
C SER A 73 -4.86 14.01 -9.97
N TYR A 74 -3.78 14.25 -9.24
CA TYR A 74 -3.77 14.77 -7.87
C TYR A 74 -2.67 15.84 -7.77
N ASP A 75 -2.69 16.64 -6.71
CA ASP A 75 -1.73 17.72 -6.47
C ASP A 75 -0.83 17.41 -5.28
N PHE A 76 -1.29 16.62 -4.30
CA PHE A 76 -0.46 16.16 -3.19
C PHE A 76 -1.00 14.90 -2.52
N ILE A 77 -0.19 14.30 -1.64
CA ILE A 77 -0.51 13.07 -0.92
C ILE A 77 -0.31 13.25 0.58
N CYS A 78 -1.33 12.91 1.36
CA CYS A 78 -1.30 12.86 2.82
C CYS A 78 -1.57 11.43 3.31
N ASP A 79 -0.89 11.00 4.37
CA ASP A 79 -1.29 9.84 5.17
C ASP A 79 -2.16 10.34 6.33
N THR A 80 -3.32 9.72 6.55
CA THR A 80 -4.30 10.13 7.58
C THR A 80 -3.73 10.11 9.00
N CYS A 81 -2.61 9.43 9.20
CA CYS A 81 -1.86 9.46 10.45
C CYS A 81 -1.03 10.76 10.66
N GLY A 82 -1.14 11.74 9.77
CA GLY A 82 -0.50 13.06 9.89
C GLY A 82 0.88 13.16 9.22
N TRP A 83 1.09 12.48 8.10
CA TRP A 83 2.33 12.60 7.30
C TRP A 83 2.04 13.18 5.93
N TYR A 84 2.91 14.11 5.50
CA TYR A 84 2.87 14.64 4.14
C TYR A 84 3.89 13.91 3.27
N HIS A 85 3.41 13.32 2.17
CA HIS A 85 4.25 12.54 1.25
C HIS A 85 4.78 13.35 0.07
N GLY A 86 4.29 14.58 -0.14
CA GLY A 86 4.71 15.45 -1.24
C GLY A 86 3.60 15.70 -2.26
N ASP A 87 3.96 16.39 -3.33
CA ASP A 87 3.10 16.89 -4.41
C ASP A 87 2.97 15.93 -5.61
N GLY A 88 3.49 14.70 -5.46
CA GLY A 88 3.58 13.71 -6.53
C GLY A 88 4.77 13.87 -7.49
N SER A 89 5.62 14.90 -7.34
CA SER A 89 6.70 15.21 -8.31
C SER A 89 7.86 14.19 -8.32
N ASP A 90 8.23 13.60 -7.17
CA ASP A 90 9.21 12.51 -7.13
C ASP A 90 8.54 11.16 -6.81
N LYS A 91 9.18 10.05 -7.21
CA LYS A 91 8.73 8.71 -6.82
C LYS A 91 8.94 8.51 -5.32
N PHE A 92 7.84 8.50 -4.57
CA PHE A 92 7.89 8.58 -3.12
C PHE A 92 7.63 7.22 -2.47
N PRO A 93 8.64 6.63 -1.78
CA PRO A 93 8.44 5.41 -1.03
C PRO A 93 7.56 5.69 0.19
N ALA A 94 6.42 5.00 0.25
CA ALA A 94 5.59 4.91 1.43
C ALA A 94 5.83 3.58 2.14
N SER A 95 6.06 3.68 3.44
CA SER A 95 6.18 2.53 4.32
C SER A 95 5.20 2.70 5.47
N ALA A 96 4.31 1.72 5.63
CA ALA A 96 3.50 1.54 6.83
C ALA A 96 4.42 1.08 7.97
N GLY A 97 5.19 2.03 8.51
CA GLY A 97 6.23 1.77 9.51
C GLY A 97 5.68 1.56 10.92
N SER A 98 4.56 2.20 11.24
CA SER A 98 3.77 1.97 12.45
C SER A 98 2.83 0.80 12.20
N GLY A 99 2.77 -0.18 13.09
CA GLY A 99 1.98 -1.39 12.81
C GLY A 99 0.49 -1.10 12.74
N GLY A 100 -0.19 -1.55 11.69
CA GLY A 100 -1.61 -1.30 11.42
C GLY A 100 -1.85 -0.95 9.94
N CYS A 101 -3.01 -0.40 9.61
CA CYS A 101 -3.40 -0.06 8.23
C CYS A 101 -3.31 1.44 7.97
N HIS A 102 -2.40 1.87 7.10
CA HIS A 102 -2.25 3.28 6.73
C HIS A 102 -3.17 3.64 5.57
N THR A 103 -3.69 4.87 5.55
CA THR A 103 -4.52 5.38 4.45
C THR A 103 -3.84 6.60 3.83
N TYR A 104 -3.35 6.42 2.61
CA TYR A 104 -2.77 7.48 1.79
C TYR A 104 -3.86 8.10 0.93
N ARG A 105 -4.12 9.38 1.13
CA ARG A 105 -5.11 10.17 0.40
C ARG A 105 -4.42 11.03 -0.65
N PHE A 106 -4.89 10.89 -1.87
CA PHE A 106 -4.46 11.68 -3.01
C PHE A 106 -5.44 12.83 -3.14
N MET A 107 -4.92 14.05 -3.03
CA MET A 107 -5.70 15.27 -2.84
C MET A 107 -5.55 16.19 -4.04
N LYS A 108 -6.63 16.92 -4.35
CA LYS A 108 -6.65 18.08 -5.25
C LYS A 108 -6.76 19.37 -4.45
N GLY A 109 -6.06 20.42 -4.91
CA GLY A 109 -6.03 21.73 -4.30
C GLY A 109 -4.61 22.22 -3.99
N THR A 110 -4.52 23.24 -3.15
CA THR A 110 -3.24 23.81 -2.73
C THR A 110 -2.62 22.95 -1.64
N PRO A 111 -1.39 22.43 -1.82
CA PRO A 111 -0.67 21.71 -0.76
C PRO A 111 -0.45 22.59 0.48
N PRO A 112 -0.42 22.02 1.70
CA PRO A 112 -0.14 22.79 2.91
C PRO A 112 1.25 23.44 2.87
N ALA A 113 1.31 24.75 3.08
CA ALA A 113 2.55 25.54 2.92
C ALA A 113 3.61 25.25 3.99
N ASP A 114 3.20 24.76 5.15
CA ASP A 114 4.06 24.46 6.31
C ASP A 114 4.53 22.99 6.35
N CYS A 115 4.16 22.19 5.34
CA CYS A 115 4.49 20.77 5.31
C CYS A 115 5.69 20.46 4.41
N THR A 116 6.67 19.79 5.00
CA THR A 116 7.85 19.29 4.28
C THR A 116 7.58 17.88 3.81
N SER A 117 7.94 17.55 2.56
CA SER A 117 7.82 16.19 2.02
C SER A 117 8.51 15.19 2.95
N PHE A 118 7.85 14.07 3.23
CA PHE A 118 8.30 13.02 4.15
C PHE A 118 8.49 13.48 5.59
N ALA A 119 7.64 14.39 6.07
CA ALA A 119 7.63 14.79 7.45
C ALA A 119 6.23 14.67 8.05
N LYS A 120 6.19 14.66 9.39
CA LYS A 120 4.95 14.90 10.13
C LYS A 120 4.40 16.26 9.73
N CYS A 121 3.10 16.30 9.46
CA CYS A 121 2.36 17.45 8.97
C CYS A 121 0.98 17.41 9.63
N SER A 122 0.68 18.39 10.50
CA SER A 122 -0.62 18.45 11.17
C SER A 122 -1.77 18.63 10.18
N ALA A 123 -1.54 19.35 9.09
CA ALA A 123 -2.52 19.52 8.01
C ALA A 123 -2.87 18.22 7.26
N CYS A 124 -2.10 17.13 7.46
CA CYS A 124 -2.42 15.81 6.90
C CYS A 124 -3.28 14.93 7.82
N LYS A 125 -3.71 15.43 8.99
CA LYS A 125 -4.66 14.72 9.84
C LYS A 125 -6.07 14.85 9.28
N ASP A 126 -6.90 13.83 9.49
CA ASP A 126 -8.29 13.79 9.00
C ASP A 126 -9.09 15.08 9.27
N ALA A 127 -8.93 15.66 10.46
CA ALA A 127 -9.66 16.86 10.87
C ALA A 127 -9.19 18.15 10.16
N ASP A 128 -7.97 18.16 9.64
CA ASP A 128 -7.27 19.35 9.14
C ASP A 128 -6.96 19.27 7.64
N LEU A 129 -7.41 18.20 6.97
CA LEU A 129 -7.11 17.91 5.57
C LEU A 129 -7.80 18.93 4.65
N ALA A 130 -7.00 19.80 4.03
CA ALA A 130 -7.49 20.72 3.01
C ALA A 130 -7.59 20.03 1.63
N GLY A 131 -8.52 20.50 0.78
CA GLY A 131 -8.66 20.02 -0.60
C GLY A 131 -9.74 18.96 -0.81
N GLU A 132 -9.79 18.42 -2.02
CA GLU A 132 -10.72 17.36 -2.43
C GLU A 132 -9.96 16.03 -2.51
N GLU A 133 -10.41 15.00 -1.80
CA GLU A 133 -9.86 13.65 -1.96
C GLU A 133 -10.34 13.06 -3.31
N VAL A 134 -9.41 12.78 -4.22
CA VAL A 134 -9.72 12.14 -5.50
C VAL A 134 -9.59 10.62 -5.45
N TRP A 135 -8.75 10.11 -4.53
CA TRP A 135 -8.56 8.68 -4.32
C TRP A 135 -7.85 8.38 -2.99
N SER A 136 -8.04 7.16 -2.50
CA SER A 136 -7.36 6.64 -1.30
C SER A 136 -6.71 5.29 -1.57
N TYR A 137 -5.51 5.07 -1.02
CA TYR A 137 -4.81 3.81 -1.04
C TYR A 137 -4.52 3.33 0.38
N LYS A 138 -4.69 2.03 0.65
CA LYS A 138 -4.41 1.45 1.97
C LYS A 138 -3.29 0.43 1.91
N LEU A 139 -2.41 0.47 2.91
CA LEU A 139 -1.26 -0.44 3.04
C LEU A 139 -0.98 -0.79 4.50
N SER A 140 -0.79 -2.07 4.80
CA SER A 140 -0.31 -2.51 6.12
C SER A 140 1.21 -2.65 6.19
N LYS A 141 1.76 -2.81 7.40
CA LYS A 141 3.20 -3.08 7.60
C LYS A 141 3.67 -4.37 6.91
N GLU A 142 2.77 -5.32 6.67
CA GLU A 142 3.00 -6.59 5.95
C GLU A 142 2.84 -6.48 4.43
N CYS A 143 2.71 -5.28 3.87
CA CYS A 143 2.36 -5.06 2.46
C CYS A 143 1.00 -5.61 2.05
N GLN A 144 0.06 -5.73 2.98
CA GLN A 144 -1.31 -6.01 2.59
C GLN A 144 -1.92 -4.74 1.99
N GLU A 145 -2.05 -4.73 0.67
CA GLU A 145 -2.80 -3.69 -0.05
C GLU A 145 -4.29 -3.80 0.29
N GLN A 146 -4.98 -2.65 0.35
CA GLN A 146 -6.41 -2.60 0.70
C GLN A 146 -6.71 -3.27 2.06
N CYS A 147 -5.80 -3.11 3.03
CA CYS A 147 -6.00 -3.62 4.38
C CYS A 147 -7.29 -3.08 5.00
N THR A 148 -7.92 -3.90 5.84
CA THR A 148 -9.22 -3.63 6.48
C THR A 148 -9.09 -3.36 7.99
N GLY A 149 -7.87 -3.32 8.52
CA GLY A 149 -7.60 -3.02 9.92
C GLY A 149 -7.83 -1.54 10.27
N GLU A 150 -7.90 -1.27 11.57
CA GLU A 150 -7.96 0.10 12.07
C GLU A 150 -6.74 0.91 11.62
N THR A 151 -6.98 2.17 11.28
CA THR A 151 -5.89 3.11 11.06
C THR A 151 -5.24 3.42 12.39
N VAL A 152 -3.94 3.16 12.43
CA VAL A 152 -3.11 3.41 13.60
C VAL A 152 -2.48 4.79 13.52
N ALA A 153 -2.29 5.41 14.67
CA ALA A 153 -1.51 6.63 14.74
C ALA A 153 -0.06 6.36 14.30
N CYS A 154 0.54 7.32 13.58
CA CYS A 154 1.93 7.24 13.16
C CYS A 154 2.87 7.62 14.31
N ASP A 155 3.06 6.70 15.23
CA ASP A 155 4.11 6.79 16.24
C ASP A 155 5.41 6.20 15.66
N ARG A 156 6.10 6.99 14.82
CA ARG A 156 7.54 6.82 14.62
C ARG A 156 8.30 7.39 15.80
#